data_AF-A0A0S4QVN0-F1
#
_entry.id   AF-A0A0S4QVN0-F1
#
_cell.length_a   1.000
_cell.length_b   1.000
_cell.length_c   1.000
_cell.angle_alpha   90.00
_cell.angle_beta   90.00
_cell.angle_gamma   90.00
#
_symmetry.space_group_name_H-M   'P 1'
#
loop_
_entity.id
_entity.type
_entity.pdbx_description
1 polymer ?
#
loop_
_entity_poly.entity_id
_entity_poly.type
_entity_poly.pdbx_seq_one_letter_code
_entity_poly.pdbx_strand_id
1 'polypeptide(L)'
;MGRKKRISSADLDLSQGRPTGPGLCRAEERTKVTTRQIAPLNWLTARNLAELGELTARWLEGTIATGPAYGGTLDEETRTIAPELAAVNRHGLVTLTSQPGRHIGSGCGQRAFVEGFADDASTQMIRQALLGTEIVLIVNPPAWSVTRGGILPQRPVDIAVKLHRGAALVSVGRYHTRTDIRYLYGTCGGCNRRAVASLGRAHQVTAIDPVWGRESYLWDALAVAGRDPSRR
;
A
#
# COMPACT_ATOMS: atom_id res chain seq x y z
N MET A 1 43.63 -47.00 18.05
CA MET A 1 42.55 -47.45 17.15
C MET A 1 41.49 -46.35 17.10
N GLY A 2 41.44 -45.52 16.08
CA GLY A 2 40.45 -45.69 15.01
C GLY A 2 40.05 -44.31 14.48
N ARG A 3 40.44 -44.03 13.23
CA ARG A 3 40.26 -42.77 12.48
C ARG A 3 38.78 -42.45 12.26
N LYS A 4 38.39 -41.16 12.30
CA LYS A 4 37.24 -40.66 11.52
C LYS A 4 37.74 -39.70 10.43
N LYS A 5 37.44 -40.11 9.20
CA LYS A 5 37.83 -39.55 7.91
C LYS A 5 37.03 -38.28 7.58
N ARG A 6 37.69 -37.37 6.87
CA ARG A 6 37.07 -36.31 6.04
C ARG A 6 36.26 -36.93 4.91
N ILE A 7 35.16 -36.31 4.51
CA ILE A 7 34.49 -36.55 3.23
C ILE A 7 34.40 -35.22 2.48
N SER A 8 34.73 -35.33 1.20
CA SER A 8 34.97 -34.32 0.17
C SER A 8 33.73 -34.07 -0.67
N SER A 9 33.74 -32.92 -1.36
CA SER A 9 32.87 -32.54 -2.48
C SER A 9 32.84 -33.56 -3.62
N ALA A 10 31.64 -33.86 -4.13
CA ALA A 10 31.32 -34.07 -5.54
C ALA A 10 29.81 -34.39 -5.64
N ASP A 11 29.09 -33.68 -6.51
CA ASP A 11 27.98 -34.18 -7.35
C ASP A 11 27.12 -33.01 -7.86
N LEU A 12 27.60 -32.36 -8.93
CA LEU A 12 26.79 -31.60 -9.88
C LEU A 12 27.41 -31.86 -11.26
N ASP A 13 26.80 -32.77 -12.01
CA ASP A 13 27.10 -33.02 -13.42
C ASP A 13 25.96 -32.45 -14.29
N LEU A 14 26.37 -31.68 -15.31
CA LEU A 14 25.55 -30.96 -16.27
C LEU A 14 25.92 -31.48 -17.67
N SER A 15 25.01 -32.18 -18.34
CA SER A 15 25.03 -32.34 -19.81
C SER A 15 23.58 -32.57 -20.30
N GLN A 16 22.99 -31.60 -21.03
CA GLN A 16 22.93 -31.43 -22.50
C GLN A 16 21.86 -32.29 -23.21
N GLY A 17 20.91 -31.63 -23.89
CA GLY A 17 20.01 -32.22 -24.89
C GLY A 17 18.86 -31.30 -25.34
N ARG A 18 18.97 -30.68 -26.53
CA ARG A 18 17.87 -30.02 -27.30
C ARG A 18 17.18 -31.04 -28.24
N PRO A 19 15.93 -30.77 -28.70
CA PRO A 19 15.68 -30.47 -30.14
C PRO A 19 14.55 -29.41 -30.38
N THR A 20 14.73 -28.38 -31.23
CA THR A 20 14.22 -28.13 -32.62
C THR A 20 12.68 -28.06 -32.85
N GLY A 21 12.17 -26.91 -33.33
CA GLY A 21 10.76 -26.65 -33.78
C GLY A 21 10.51 -27.00 -35.27
N PRO A 22 9.61 -26.33 -36.04
CA PRO A 22 8.41 -25.52 -35.73
C PRO A 22 7.12 -26.02 -36.45
N GLY A 23 5.92 -25.61 -36.01
CA GLY A 23 4.65 -25.92 -36.68
C GLY A 23 3.62 -24.78 -36.59
N LEU A 24 3.23 -24.24 -37.75
CA LEU A 24 2.23 -23.20 -37.98
C LEU A 24 0.79 -23.75 -37.99
N CYS A 25 -0.14 -23.05 -37.33
CA CYS A 25 -1.60 -22.88 -37.60
C CYS A 25 -2.26 -22.44 -36.27
N ARG A 26 -3.13 -21.44 -36.13
CA ARG A 26 -4.00 -20.69 -37.06
C ARG A 26 -4.32 -19.35 -36.37
N ALA A 27 -4.64 -18.33 -37.16
CA ALA A 27 -5.09 -17.02 -36.68
C ALA A 27 -6.50 -17.12 -36.08
N GLU A 28 -6.71 -16.59 -34.87
CA GLU A 28 -8.03 -16.26 -34.34
C GLU A 28 -8.05 -14.81 -33.83
N GLU A 29 -9.00 -14.09 -34.43
CA GLU A 29 -9.56 -12.77 -34.22
C GLU A 29 -8.99 -11.85 -33.13
N ARG A 30 -8.41 -10.73 -33.60
CA ARG A 30 -8.21 -9.51 -32.82
C ARG A 30 -9.56 -8.89 -32.47
N THR A 31 -10.10 -9.22 -31.31
CA THR A 31 -11.08 -8.37 -30.65
C THR A 31 -10.40 -7.03 -30.35
N LYS A 32 -10.92 -5.93 -30.91
CA LYS A 32 -10.46 -4.57 -30.62
C LYS A 32 -10.75 -4.27 -29.15
N VAL A 33 -9.82 -4.60 -28.26
CA VAL A 33 -9.80 -4.05 -26.92
C VAL A 33 -9.51 -2.56 -27.10
N THR A 34 -10.50 -1.72 -26.81
CA THR A 34 -10.36 -0.27 -26.79
C THR A 34 -9.31 0.07 -25.73
N THR A 35 -8.06 0.24 -26.14
CA THR A 35 -6.96 0.58 -25.24
C THR A 35 -7.29 1.93 -24.60
N ARG A 36 -7.74 1.90 -23.34
CA ARG A 36 -7.89 3.11 -22.52
C ARG A 36 -6.53 3.79 -22.54
N GLN A 37 -6.47 5.01 -23.05
CA GLN A 37 -5.22 5.72 -23.28
C GLN A 37 -4.56 5.97 -21.91
N ILE A 38 -3.55 5.17 -21.58
CA ILE A 38 -2.79 5.30 -20.33
C ILE A 38 -1.89 6.52 -20.48
N ALA A 39 -2.17 7.58 -19.72
CA ALA A 39 -1.38 8.80 -19.77
C ALA A 39 0.00 8.54 -19.14
N PRO A 40 1.12 8.98 -19.77
CA PRO A 40 2.43 8.90 -19.15
C PRO A 40 2.51 9.76 -17.88
N LEU A 41 3.31 9.25 -16.93
CA LEU A 41 3.61 9.78 -15.60
C LEU A 41 3.59 11.30 -15.47
N ASN A 42 2.90 11.81 -14.45
CA ASN A 42 3.18 13.16 -13.94
C ASN A 42 3.02 13.27 -12.42
N TRP A 43 3.66 12.40 -11.65
CA TRP A 43 3.79 12.62 -10.19
C TRP A 43 4.49 13.96 -9.85
N LEU A 44 5.19 14.55 -10.83
CA LEU A 44 5.77 15.89 -10.76
C LEU A 44 4.73 17.02 -10.81
N THR A 45 3.50 16.81 -11.30
CA THR A 45 2.47 17.86 -11.28
C THR A 45 1.90 18.07 -9.90
N ALA A 46 1.77 17.02 -9.08
CA ALA A 46 1.24 17.17 -7.73
C ALA A 46 2.15 18.08 -6.89
N ARG A 47 1.62 19.17 -6.35
CA ARG A 47 2.34 20.15 -5.52
C ARG A 47 1.92 20.12 -4.06
N ASN A 48 0.85 19.42 -3.74
CA ASN A 48 0.30 19.29 -2.39
C ASN A 48 -0.29 17.89 -2.17
N LEU A 49 -0.79 17.65 -0.96
CA LEU A 49 -1.33 16.35 -0.56
C LEU A 49 -2.59 15.97 -1.35
N ALA A 50 -3.49 16.93 -1.60
CA ALA A 50 -4.75 16.69 -2.32
C ALA A 50 -4.50 16.29 -3.79
N GLU A 51 -3.61 17.01 -4.49
CA GLU A 51 -3.21 16.66 -5.86
C GLU A 51 -2.51 15.30 -5.92
N LEU A 52 -1.71 14.97 -4.90
CA LEU A 52 -1.09 13.65 -4.82
C LEU A 52 -2.16 12.55 -4.60
N GLY A 53 -3.15 12.80 -3.75
CA GLY A 53 -4.31 11.90 -3.56
C GLY A 53 -5.07 11.65 -4.85
N GLU A 54 -5.36 12.70 -5.63
CA GLU A 54 -6.01 12.55 -6.94
C GLU A 54 -5.18 11.68 -7.90
N LEU A 55 -3.86 11.88 -7.98
CA LEU A 55 -3.01 11.03 -8.81
C LEU A 55 -2.97 9.57 -8.30
N THR A 56 -2.95 9.36 -6.98
CA THR A 56 -3.02 8.01 -6.39
C THR A 56 -4.36 7.33 -6.72
N ALA A 57 -5.49 8.05 -6.63
CA ALA A 57 -6.80 7.54 -7.03
C ALA A 57 -6.84 7.14 -8.51
N ARG A 58 -6.29 8.00 -9.39
CA ARG A 58 -6.18 7.73 -10.82
C ARG A 58 -5.32 6.52 -11.16
N TRP A 59 -4.26 6.27 -10.39
CA TRP A 59 -3.46 5.05 -10.48
C TRP A 59 -4.26 3.81 -10.05
N LEU A 60 -4.98 3.90 -8.92
CA LEU A 60 -5.86 2.81 -8.44
C LEU A 60 -6.95 2.46 -9.47
N GLU A 61 -7.44 3.44 -10.22
CA GLU A 61 -8.42 3.26 -11.30
C GLU A 61 -7.82 2.80 -12.63
N GLY A 62 -6.49 2.62 -12.69
CA GLY A 62 -5.76 2.15 -13.87
C GLY A 62 -5.59 3.20 -14.97
N THR A 63 -5.82 4.49 -14.68
CA THR A 63 -5.59 5.58 -15.66
C THR A 63 -4.15 6.08 -15.68
N ILE A 64 -3.36 5.72 -14.65
CA ILE A 64 -1.91 5.91 -14.54
C ILE A 64 -1.28 4.53 -14.37
N ALA A 65 -0.19 4.25 -15.10
CA ALA A 65 0.39 2.90 -15.18
C ALA A 65 1.06 2.43 -13.89
N THR A 66 1.73 3.34 -13.17
CA THR A 66 2.63 3.00 -12.08
C THR A 66 2.42 3.90 -10.87
N GLY A 67 2.40 3.29 -9.68
CA GLY A 67 2.22 3.98 -8.40
C GLY A 67 3.47 4.74 -7.96
N PRO A 68 3.33 5.72 -7.04
CA PRO A 68 4.43 6.59 -6.66
C PRO A 68 5.39 5.91 -5.67
N ALA A 69 4.94 5.05 -4.76
CA ALA A 69 5.80 4.49 -3.72
C ALA A 69 6.30 3.06 -4.02
N TYR A 70 5.55 2.29 -4.80
CA TYR A 70 5.80 0.86 -5.01
C TYR A 70 6.38 0.53 -6.38
N GLY A 71 6.18 1.41 -7.38
CA GLY A 71 6.38 1.06 -8.77
C GLY A 71 5.42 -0.05 -9.23
N GLY A 72 5.16 -0.14 -10.53
CA GLY A 72 4.36 -1.23 -11.09
C GLY A 72 2.83 -1.12 -10.90
N THR A 73 2.16 -2.20 -11.28
CA THR A 73 0.70 -2.35 -11.29
C THR A 73 0.15 -2.80 -9.93
N LEU A 74 -1.16 -2.70 -9.73
CA LEU A 74 -1.81 -3.21 -8.53
C LEU A 74 -1.67 -4.72 -8.38
N ASP A 75 -1.35 -5.14 -7.15
CA ASP A 75 -1.51 -6.52 -6.71
C ASP A 75 -2.97 -6.98 -6.87
N GLU A 76 -3.17 -8.28 -7.09
CA GLU A 76 -4.50 -8.87 -7.29
C GLU A 76 -5.45 -8.54 -6.11
N GLU A 77 -4.95 -8.63 -4.88
CA GLU A 77 -5.77 -8.35 -3.71
C GLU A 77 -6.19 -6.87 -3.63
N THR A 78 -5.33 -5.95 -4.04
CA THR A 78 -5.63 -4.51 -4.03
C THR A 78 -6.71 -4.15 -5.04
N ARG A 79 -6.83 -4.87 -6.16
CA ARG A 79 -7.88 -4.61 -7.16
C ARG A 79 -9.29 -4.74 -6.59
N THR A 80 -9.48 -5.63 -5.61
CA THR A 80 -10.78 -5.86 -4.96
C THR A 80 -11.24 -4.69 -4.09
N ILE A 81 -10.32 -3.80 -3.69
CA ILE A 81 -10.58 -2.62 -2.83
C ILE A 81 -10.14 -1.31 -3.50
N ALA A 82 -9.79 -1.35 -4.79
CA ALA A 82 -9.27 -0.19 -5.50
C ALA A 82 -10.27 0.98 -5.59
N PRO A 83 -11.58 0.77 -5.82
CA PRO A 83 -12.58 1.84 -5.78
C PRO A 83 -12.64 2.57 -4.43
N GLU A 84 -12.61 1.82 -3.34
CA GLU A 84 -12.66 2.33 -1.96
C GLU A 84 -11.39 3.13 -1.66
N LEU A 85 -10.22 2.60 -2.02
CA LEU A 85 -8.96 3.33 -1.88
C LEU A 85 -8.95 4.61 -2.71
N ALA A 86 -9.48 4.59 -3.95
CA ALA A 86 -9.54 5.77 -4.80
C ALA A 86 -10.42 6.86 -4.17
N ALA A 87 -11.58 6.49 -3.60
CA ALA A 87 -12.44 7.42 -2.88
C ALA A 87 -11.69 8.02 -1.66
N VAL A 88 -11.09 7.17 -0.83
CA VAL A 88 -10.34 7.58 0.36
C VAL A 88 -9.19 8.55 0.02
N ASN A 89 -8.47 8.31 -1.08
CA ASN A 89 -7.43 9.22 -1.57
C ASN A 89 -7.98 10.61 -1.93
N ARG A 90 -9.12 10.67 -2.63
CA ARG A 90 -9.78 11.94 -2.97
C ARG A 90 -10.33 12.67 -1.75
N HIS A 91 -10.62 11.95 -0.67
CA HIS A 91 -11.08 12.52 0.59
C HIS A 91 -9.96 12.94 1.55
N GLY A 92 -8.69 12.86 1.11
CA GLY A 92 -7.56 13.46 1.83
C GLY A 92 -6.68 12.50 2.61
N LEU A 93 -6.86 11.17 2.43
CA LEU A 93 -5.93 10.17 2.93
C LEU A 93 -5.13 9.58 1.76
N VAL A 94 -3.93 10.10 1.53
CA VAL A 94 -3.02 9.58 0.49
C VAL A 94 -2.50 8.22 0.92
N THR A 95 -3.04 7.16 0.33
CA THR A 95 -2.78 5.78 0.77
C THR A 95 -1.37 5.34 0.37
N LEU A 96 -0.67 4.73 1.32
CA LEU A 96 0.62 4.10 1.13
C LEU A 96 0.45 2.59 0.97
N THR A 97 -0.07 1.91 1.98
CA THR A 97 -0.24 0.45 1.95
C THR A 97 -1.61 0.04 2.49
N SER A 98 -2.14 -1.07 2.00
CA SER A 98 -3.47 -1.56 2.32
C SER A 98 -3.60 -3.04 2.01
N GLN A 99 -4.57 -3.71 2.61
CA GLN A 99 -5.04 -5.01 2.16
C GLN A 99 -6.50 -5.22 2.56
N PRO A 100 -7.26 -6.08 1.85
CA PRO A 100 -8.60 -6.48 2.26
C PRO A 100 -8.57 -7.42 3.47
N GLY A 101 -9.71 -7.56 4.14
CA GLY A 101 -9.92 -8.66 5.09
C GLY A 101 -10.02 -10.00 4.37
N ARG A 102 -9.50 -11.08 4.96
CA ARG A 102 -9.72 -12.46 4.52
C ARG A 102 -9.84 -13.38 5.72
N HIS A 103 -10.85 -14.25 5.70
CA HIS A 103 -11.07 -15.21 6.77
C HIS A 103 -9.83 -16.08 7.01
N ILE A 104 -9.63 -16.47 8.28
CA ILE A 104 -8.55 -17.38 8.62
C ILE A 104 -8.92 -18.79 8.14
N GLY A 105 -8.13 -19.34 7.23
CA GLY A 105 -8.20 -20.72 6.77
C GLY A 105 -6.81 -21.35 6.74
N SER A 106 -6.65 -22.54 7.31
CA SER A 106 -5.36 -23.27 7.35
C SER A 106 -4.18 -22.43 7.88
N GLY A 107 -4.44 -21.53 8.84
CA GLY A 107 -3.44 -20.64 9.43
C GLY A 107 -3.04 -19.44 8.57
N CYS A 108 -3.73 -19.18 7.45
CA CYS A 108 -3.56 -17.99 6.63
C CYS A 108 -4.80 -17.11 6.74
N GLY A 109 -4.64 -15.79 6.83
CA GLY A 109 -5.78 -14.85 6.93
C GLY A 109 -5.32 -13.40 6.96
N GLN A 110 -6.27 -12.47 6.80
CA GLN A 110 -6.01 -11.03 6.78
C GLN A 110 -7.04 -10.24 7.58
N ARG A 111 -6.55 -9.23 8.30
CA ARG A 111 -7.34 -8.08 8.74
C ARG A 111 -7.34 -7.02 7.65
N ALA A 112 -8.47 -6.36 7.42
CA ALA A 112 -8.50 -5.19 6.57
C ALA A 112 -7.71 -4.06 7.23
N PHE A 113 -6.87 -3.37 6.48
CA PHE A 113 -6.23 -2.14 6.94
C PHE A 113 -5.92 -1.21 5.78
N VAL A 114 -5.77 0.07 6.11
CA VAL A 114 -5.18 1.08 5.23
C VAL A 114 -4.26 1.98 6.04
N GLU A 115 -3.12 2.30 5.45
CA GLU A 115 -2.15 3.25 5.95
C GLU A 115 -1.91 4.34 4.92
N GLY A 116 -1.74 5.57 5.37
CA GLY A 116 -1.46 6.69 4.48
C GLY A 116 -1.13 7.98 5.22
N PHE A 117 -1.16 9.08 4.46
CA PHE A 117 -0.86 10.41 4.96
C PHE A 117 -2.09 11.32 4.83
N ALA A 118 -2.44 12.01 5.91
CA ALA A 118 -3.56 12.93 5.99
C ALA A 118 -3.13 14.26 6.62
N ASP A 119 -3.64 15.38 6.11
CA ASP A 119 -3.49 16.66 6.80
C ASP A 119 -4.33 16.73 8.08
N ASP A 120 -4.21 17.81 8.86
CA ASP A 120 -4.89 17.94 10.15
C ASP A 120 -6.42 17.86 10.00
N ALA A 121 -6.97 18.52 8.98
CA ALA A 121 -8.40 18.53 8.70
C ALA A 121 -8.90 17.11 8.35
N SER A 122 -8.20 16.42 7.45
CA SER A 122 -8.56 15.06 7.02
C SER A 122 -8.37 14.04 8.14
N THR A 123 -7.34 14.20 8.96
CA THR A 123 -7.13 13.39 10.16
C THR A 123 -8.29 13.55 11.15
N GLN A 124 -8.78 14.77 11.34
CA GLN A 124 -9.93 15.02 12.20
C GLN A 124 -11.22 14.43 11.63
N MET A 125 -11.46 14.55 10.32
CA MET A 125 -12.61 13.91 9.67
C MET A 125 -12.59 12.39 9.83
N ILE A 126 -11.42 11.76 9.62
CA ILE A 126 -11.25 10.31 9.82
C ILE A 126 -11.53 9.93 11.29
N ARG A 127 -11.01 10.69 12.25
CA ARG A 127 -11.28 10.45 13.68
C ARG A 127 -12.77 10.50 14.00
N GLN A 128 -13.49 11.48 13.47
CA GLN A 128 -14.93 11.62 13.69
C GLN A 128 -15.72 10.50 13.02
N ALA A 129 -15.39 10.15 11.77
CA ALA A 129 -16.09 9.09 11.04
C ALA A 129 -15.91 7.70 11.68
N LEU A 130 -14.77 7.47 12.32
CA LEU A 130 -14.49 6.22 13.00
C LEU A 130 -14.92 6.23 14.47
N LEU A 131 -15.42 7.36 14.99
CA LEU A 131 -15.92 7.48 16.35
C LEU A 131 -17.15 6.56 16.53
N GLY A 132 -17.11 5.71 17.55
CA GLY A 132 -18.19 4.73 17.80
C GLY A 132 -18.13 3.47 16.92
N THR A 133 -17.09 3.32 16.09
CA THR A 133 -16.81 2.07 15.37
C THR A 133 -15.80 1.21 16.15
N GLU A 134 -15.60 -0.03 15.70
CA GLU A 134 -14.58 -0.94 16.26
C GLU A 134 -13.19 -0.75 15.61
N ILE A 135 -13.06 0.18 14.67
CA ILE A 135 -11.82 0.38 13.92
C ILE A 135 -10.73 0.95 14.83
N VAL A 136 -9.56 0.31 14.84
CA VAL A 136 -8.39 0.81 15.54
C VAL A 136 -7.73 1.87 14.67
N LEU A 137 -7.70 3.11 15.16
CA LEU A 137 -7.04 4.24 14.48
C LEU A 137 -5.75 4.61 15.19
N ILE A 138 -4.62 4.49 14.48
CA ILE A 138 -3.30 4.97 14.92
C ILE A 138 -3.00 6.26 14.15
N VAL A 139 -2.66 7.32 14.88
CA VAL A 139 -2.25 8.60 14.28
C VAL A 139 -0.86 8.96 14.79
N ASN A 140 0.13 8.84 13.91
CA ASN A 140 1.49 9.28 14.17
C ASN A 140 1.63 10.77 13.84
N PRO A 141 2.41 11.54 14.63
CA PRO A 141 2.66 12.94 14.33
C PRO A 141 3.43 13.10 13.01
N PRO A 142 3.41 14.29 12.40
CA PRO A 142 4.16 14.54 11.19
C PRO A 142 5.64 14.21 11.34
N ALA A 143 6.23 13.61 10.31
CA ALA A 143 7.62 13.15 10.33
C ALA A 143 8.63 14.28 10.66
N TRP A 144 8.28 15.53 10.34
CA TRP A 144 9.11 16.70 10.66
C TRP A 144 8.99 17.21 12.09
N SER A 145 7.93 16.84 12.80
CA SER A 145 7.76 17.13 14.23
C SER A 145 8.66 16.23 15.09
N VAL A 146 8.84 14.97 14.69
CA VAL A 146 9.70 13.99 15.38
C VAL A 146 11.18 14.41 15.37
N THR A 147 11.64 15.05 14.28
CA THR A 147 13.05 15.47 14.15
C THR A 147 13.43 16.71 14.96
N ARG A 148 12.47 17.51 15.44
CA ARG A 148 12.77 18.82 16.07
C ARG A 148 12.92 18.81 17.59
N GLY A 149 12.82 17.65 18.25
CA GLY A 149 12.87 17.61 19.72
C GLY A 149 13.22 16.26 20.36
N GLY A 150 13.75 15.30 19.61
CA GLY A 150 14.19 14.02 20.17
C GLY A 150 13.08 13.11 20.71
N ILE A 151 11.81 13.41 20.44
CA ILE A 151 10.69 12.54 20.82
C ILE A 151 10.60 11.40 19.80
N LEU A 152 11.46 10.40 19.96
CA LEU A 152 11.22 9.09 19.35
C LEU A 152 10.09 8.43 20.15
N PRO A 153 9.02 7.93 19.50
CA PRO A 153 8.00 7.16 20.22
C PRO A 153 8.68 5.97 20.89
N GLN A 154 8.45 5.79 22.19
CA GLN A 154 9.27 4.90 23.02
C GLN A 154 9.19 3.43 22.60
N ARG A 155 8.15 3.01 21.86
CA ARG A 155 8.11 1.77 21.06
C ARG A 155 7.16 1.96 19.88
N PRO A 156 7.51 1.49 18.67
CA PRO A 156 6.57 1.50 17.55
C PRO A 156 5.39 0.56 17.87
N VAL A 157 4.18 0.98 17.49
CA VAL A 157 3.02 0.08 17.49
C VAL A 157 3.25 -1.00 16.42
N ASP A 158 2.98 -2.25 16.76
CA ASP A 158 3.18 -3.39 15.87
C ASP A 158 1.98 -4.33 16.00
N ILE A 159 1.01 -4.19 15.10
CA ILE A 159 -0.23 -4.99 15.09
C ILE A 159 -0.20 -5.93 13.91
N ALA A 160 -0.24 -7.24 14.17
CA ALA A 160 -0.33 -8.25 13.13
C ALA A 160 -1.65 -8.13 12.34
N VAL A 161 -1.52 -8.06 11.02
CA VAL A 161 -2.64 -7.94 10.08
C VAL A 161 -2.67 -9.04 9.02
N LYS A 162 -1.57 -9.77 8.80
CA LYS A 162 -1.52 -10.92 7.88
C LYS A 162 -0.92 -12.12 8.58
N LEU A 163 -1.58 -13.27 8.47
CA LEU A 163 -1.06 -14.56 8.94
C LEU A 163 -0.62 -15.42 7.75
N HIS A 164 0.44 -16.18 7.96
CA HIS A 164 0.84 -17.27 7.10
C HIS A 164 1.29 -18.45 7.95
N ARG A 165 0.64 -19.61 7.75
CA ARG A 165 0.93 -20.84 8.51
C ARG A 165 0.91 -20.64 10.04
N GLY A 166 -0.04 -19.84 10.53
CA GLY A 166 -0.25 -19.57 11.96
C GLY A 166 0.68 -18.52 12.57
N ALA A 167 1.62 -17.96 11.79
CA ALA A 167 2.53 -16.90 12.24
C ALA A 167 2.20 -15.54 11.60
N ALA A 168 2.50 -14.45 12.32
CA ALA A 168 2.39 -13.10 11.78
C ALA A 168 3.39 -12.91 10.63
N LEU A 169 2.87 -12.58 9.45
CA LEU A 169 3.66 -12.26 8.25
C LEU A 169 3.81 -10.75 8.06
N VAL A 170 2.75 -9.98 8.32
CA VAL A 170 2.74 -8.52 8.19
C VAL A 170 2.18 -7.90 9.46
N SER A 171 2.87 -6.88 9.95
CA SER A 171 2.45 -6.01 11.06
C SER A 171 2.49 -4.55 10.63
N VAL A 172 1.60 -3.73 11.20
CA VAL A 172 1.43 -2.31 10.87
C VAL A 172 1.35 -1.43 12.13
N GLY A 173 1.40 -0.11 11.94
CA GLY A 173 1.35 0.89 13.02
C GLY A 173 2.67 1.61 13.28
N ARG A 174 3.75 1.19 12.59
CA ARG A 174 5.06 1.86 12.63
C ARG A 174 4.99 3.19 11.89
N TYR A 175 5.87 4.12 12.24
CA TYR A 175 5.92 5.43 11.58
C TYR A 175 7.03 5.49 10.53
N HIS A 176 6.79 6.25 9.45
CA HIS A 176 7.77 6.59 8.45
C HIS A 176 8.50 7.88 8.84
N THR A 177 9.83 7.82 8.75
CA THR A 177 10.68 8.98 8.99
C THR A 177 10.66 9.93 7.80
N ARG A 178 11.19 11.14 8.01
CA ARG A 178 11.47 12.10 6.93
C ARG A 178 12.33 11.48 5.82
N THR A 179 13.25 10.58 6.17
CA THR A 179 14.13 9.91 5.20
C THR A 179 13.35 8.91 4.37
N ASP A 180 12.48 8.12 5.00
CA ASP A 180 11.64 7.13 4.31
C ASP A 180 10.69 7.82 3.32
N ILE A 181 10.01 8.89 3.74
CA ILE A 181 9.09 9.64 2.88
C ILE A 181 9.83 10.22 1.67
N ARG A 182 11.01 10.81 1.87
CA ARG A 182 11.82 11.36 0.78
C ARG A 182 12.28 10.27 -0.18
N TYR A 183 12.68 9.12 0.34
CA TYR A 183 13.12 8.00 -0.48
C TYR A 183 11.96 7.45 -1.32
N LEU A 184 10.86 7.05 -0.66
CA LEU A 184 9.71 6.43 -1.31
C LEU A 184 9.06 7.35 -2.35
N TYR A 185 8.70 8.57 -1.97
CA TYR A 185 7.96 9.46 -2.88
C TYR A 185 8.87 10.33 -3.74
N GLY A 186 10.02 10.75 -3.23
CA GLY A 186 10.95 11.62 -3.96
C GLY A 186 11.86 10.83 -4.91
N THR A 187 12.74 10.01 -4.34
CA THR A 187 13.76 9.28 -5.11
C THR A 187 13.17 8.17 -5.98
N CYS A 188 12.36 7.30 -5.38
CA CYS A 188 11.75 6.17 -6.09
C CYS A 188 10.52 6.62 -6.89
N GLY A 189 9.67 7.45 -6.29
CA GLY A 189 8.41 7.87 -6.91
C GLY A 189 8.47 8.99 -7.92
N GLY A 190 9.57 9.74 -7.97
CA GLY A 190 9.67 10.90 -8.84
C GLY A 190 8.61 11.97 -8.56
N CYS A 191 8.07 12.03 -7.34
CA CYS A 191 7.08 13.02 -6.97
C CYS A 191 7.71 14.41 -6.86
N ASN A 192 6.90 15.44 -7.05
CA ASN A 192 7.35 16.80 -6.86
C ASN A 192 7.86 17.04 -5.42
N ARG A 193 8.96 17.79 -5.29
CA ARG A 193 9.49 18.18 -3.97
C ARG A 193 8.46 18.86 -3.05
N ARG A 194 7.47 19.57 -3.62
CA ARG A 194 6.40 20.21 -2.84
C ARG A 194 5.39 19.19 -2.31
N ALA A 195 4.99 18.20 -3.10
CA ALA A 195 4.14 17.11 -2.62
C ALA A 195 4.86 16.26 -1.56
N VAL A 196 6.14 15.92 -1.79
CA VAL A 196 6.97 15.23 -0.78
C VAL A 196 7.07 16.05 0.52
N ALA A 197 7.15 17.37 0.39
CA ALA A 197 7.14 18.25 1.55
C ALA A 197 5.79 18.26 2.29
N SER A 198 4.67 18.21 1.57
CA SER A 198 3.34 18.07 2.18
C SER A 198 3.20 16.76 2.94
N LEU A 199 3.68 15.63 2.40
CA LEU A 199 3.70 14.34 3.11
C LEU A 199 4.47 14.42 4.44
N GLY A 200 5.63 15.11 4.46
CA GLY A 200 6.41 15.29 5.69
C GLY A 200 5.75 16.16 6.77
N ARG A 201 4.72 16.95 6.40
CA ARG A 201 3.88 17.75 7.31
C ARG A 201 2.57 17.08 7.68
N ALA A 202 2.16 16.04 6.95
CA ALA A 202 0.95 15.30 7.19
C ALA A 202 1.14 14.32 8.36
N HIS A 203 0.04 13.99 9.03
CA HIS A 203 -0.03 12.85 9.93
C HIS A 203 0.05 11.56 9.13
N GLN A 204 0.76 10.56 9.68
CA GLN A 204 0.61 9.19 9.18
C GLN A 204 -0.53 8.52 9.95
N VAL A 205 -1.49 8.00 9.21
CA VAL A 205 -2.71 7.40 9.73
C VAL A 205 -2.75 5.95 9.33
N THR A 206 -2.99 5.06 10.29
CA THR A 206 -3.24 3.63 10.07
C THR A 206 -4.59 3.27 10.65
N ALA A 207 -5.54 2.86 9.81
CA ALA A 207 -6.86 2.36 10.22
C ALA A 207 -6.92 0.85 10.02
N ILE A 208 -7.31 0.11 11.07
CA ILE A 208 -7.25 -1.36 11.10
C ILE A 208 -8.60 -1.89 11.58
N ASP A 209 -9.18 -2.82 10.84
CA ASP A 209 -10.26 -3.65 11.37
C ASP A 209 -9.65 -4.74 12.29
N PRO A 210 -9.93 -4.75 13.60
CA PRO A 210 -9.36 -5.74 14.50
C PRO A 210 -9.90 -7.16 14.26
N VAL A 211 -11.00 -7.32 13.52
CA VAL A 211 -11.64 -8.61 13.24
C VAL A 211 -11.11 -9.19 11.93
N TRP A 212 -10.65 -10.44 11.98
CA TRP A 212 -10.15 -11.15 10.82
C TRP A 212 -11.27 -11.47 9.83
N GLY A 213 -11.02 -11.24 8.54
CA GLY A 213 -11.94 -11.63 7.47
C GLY A 213 -13.14 -10.72 7.22
N ARG A 214 -13.32 -9.61 7.95
CA ARG A 214 -14.31 -8.60 7.57
C ARG A 214 -13.82 -7.84 6.35
N GLU A 215 -14.49 -8.06 5.22
CA GLU A 215 -14.06 -7.52 3.92
C GLU A 215 -14.42 -6.05 3.75
N SER A 216 -15.65 -5.63 4.12
CA SER A 216 -16.19 -4.29 3.79
C SER A 216 -16.17 -3.28 4.94
N TYR A 217 -16.24 -3.73 6.19
CA TYR A 217 -16.56 -2.87 7.35
C TYR A 217 -15.64 -1.65 7.51
N LEU A 218 -14.32 -1.83 7.33
CA LEU A 218 -13.35 -0.73 7.33
C LEU A 218 -13.65 0.31 6.25
N TRP A 219 -13.93 -0.16 5.03
CA TRP A 219 -14.12 0.70 3.87
C TRP A 219 -15.44 1.46 3.96
N ASP A 220 -16.49 0.79 4.42
CA ASP A 220 -17.80 1.40 4.68
C ASP A 220 -17.67 2.53 5.71
N ALA A 221 -16.93 2.29 6.80
CA ALA A 221 -16.67 3.30 7.83
C ALA A 221 -15.88 4.51 7.29
N LEU A 222 -14.85 4.27 6.47
CA LEU A 222 -14.07 5.34 5.85
C LEU A 222 -14.83 6.11 4.76
N ALA A 223 -15.75 5.45 4.05
CA ALA A 223 -16.59 6.10 3.04
C ALA A 223 -17.55 7.15 3.64
N VAL A 224 -17.92 7.02 4.92
CA VAL A 224 -18.72 8.03 5.64
C VAL A 224 -17.89 9.31 5.87
N ALA A 225 -16.58 9.18 6.14
CA ALA A 225 -15.67 10.32 6.31
C ALA A 225 -15.61 11.24 5.08
N GLY A 226 -15.81 10.67 3.89
CA GLY A 226 -15.78 11.41 2.63
C GLY A 226 -17.03 12.23 2.32
N ARG A 227 -18.14 12.01 3.03
CA ARG A 227 -19.46 12.58 2.69
C ARG A 227 -19.80 13.88 3.42
N ASP A 228 -18.86 14.52 4.11
CA ASP A 228 -19.12 15.77 4.84
C ASP A 228 -19.75 16.83 3.90
N PRO A 229 -21.01 17.26 4.16
CA PRO A 229 -21.72 18.21 3.31
C PRO A 229 -21.10 19.61 3.29
N SER A 230 -20.18 19.93 4.20
CA SER A 230 -19.48 21.23 4.23
C SER A 230 -18.46 21.44 3.10
N ARG A 231 -18.22 20.41 2.26
CA ARG A 231 -17.29 20.45 1.11
C ARG A 231 -17.98 20.52 -0.27
N ARG A 232 -19.25 20.93 -0.34
CA ARG A 232 -19.93 21.27 -1.62
C ARG A 232 -19.99 22.78 -1.84
#